data_AF-A0A5C5R891-F1
#
_entry.id   AF-A0A5C5R891-F1
#
_cell.length_a   1.000
_cell.length_b   1.000
_cell.length_c   1.000
_cell.angle_alpha   90.00
_cell.angle_beta   90.00
_cell.angle_gamma   90.00
#
_symmetry.space_group_name_H-M   'P 1'
#
loop_
_entity.id
_entity.type
_entity.pdbx_description
1 polymer ?
#
loop_
_entity_poly.entity_id
_entity_poly.type
_entity_poly.pdbx_seq_one_letter_code
_entity_poly.pdbx_strand_id
1 'polypeptide(L)'
;RALRTGGRIHVICTYALASYSAAALDGGYAVLDDEALRRGAQQVVDEAVAAAKARGDVRVSGSIEPGDPAAVLVEMSREVDLVVIGSRGGGGFADRLLGTVSSALPAHSKCPVVIVPKHTSGKDFTPVERIVVGVDGSDVASSALRKAVDEALVWGAKLTAVSAVPI
;
A
#
# COMPACT_ATOMS: atom_id res chain seq x y z
N ARG A 1 -8.19 -10.64 -3.75
CA ARG A 1 -8.93 -10.51 -2.47
C ARG A 1 -10.32 -9.91 -2.65
N ALA A 2 -10.47 -8.65 -3.10
CA ALA A 2 -11.78 -7.98 -3.23
C ALA A 2 -12.84 -8.81 -3.98
N LEU A 3 -12.48 -9.40 -5.13
CA LEU A 3 -13.35 -10.32 -5.89
C LEU A 3 -13.86 -11.53 -5.06
N ARG A 4 -13.05 -12.03 -4.12
CA ARG A 4 -13.38 -13.20 -3.29
C ARG A 4 -14.19 -12.84 -2.06
N THR A 5 -14.06 -11.60 -1.58
CA THR A 5 -14.70 -11.13 -0.34
C THR A 5 -15.87 -10.17 -0.58
N GLY A 6 -16.16 -9.81 -1.85
CA GLY A 6 -17.08 -8.72 -2.17
C GLY A 6 -16.61 -7.34 -1.67
N GLY A 7 -15.31 -7.22 -1.37
CA GLY A 7 -14.73 -6.00 -0.79
C GLY A 7 -14.72 -4.84 -1.78
N ARG A 8 -14.72 -3.61 -1.27
CA ARG A 8 -14.52 -2.40 -2.06
C ARG A 8 -13.04 -2.05 -2.11
N ILE A 9 -12.60 -1.50 -3.23
CA ILE A 9 -11.25 -0.96 -3.41
C ILE A 9 -11.37 0.55 -3.50
N HIS A 10 -10.55 1.25 -2.72
CA HIS A 10 -10.36 2.68 -2.87
C HIS A 10 -8.91 2.95 -3.23
N VAL A 11 -8.68 3.56 -4.40
CA VAL A 11 -7.36 3.93 -4.88
C VAL A 11 -7.08 5.37 -4.48
N ILE A 12 -5.92 5.63 -3.88
CA ILE A 12 -5.51 6.96 -3.51
C ILE A 12 -4.18 7.34 -4.16
N CYS A 13 -4.09 8.56 -4.66
CA CYS A 13 -2.82 9.19 -5.01
C CYS A 13 -2.65 10.46 -4.18
N THR A 14 -1.55 10.56 -3.44
CA THR A 14 -1.21 11.79 -2.73
C THR A 14 -0.33 12.69 -3.58
N TYR A 15 -0.56 13.99 -3.50
CA TYR A 15 0.30 14.99 -4.12
C TYR A 15 0.78 15.96 -3.06
N ALA A 16 2.06 16.33 -3.14
CA ALA A 16 2.58 17.40 -2.32
C ALA A 16 2.16 18.72 -2.98
N LEU A 17 1.35 19.51 -2.28
CA LEU A 17 1.39 20.95 -2.48
C LEU A 17 2.79 21.37 -2.05
N ALA A 18 3.46 22.23 -2.83
CA ALA A 18 4.77 22.73 -2.48
C ALA A 18 4.67 23.47 -1.14
N SER A 19 4.91 22.76 -0.03
CA SER A 19 5.02 23.36 1.28
C SER A 19 6.27 24.22 1.26
N TYR A 20 6.10 25.52 1.50
CA TYR A 20 7.12 26.57 1.57
C TYR A 20 8.50 26.02 1.92
N SER A 21 9.28 25.72 0.89
CA SER A 21 10.69 25.39 1.02
C SER A 21 11.46 26.68 1.26
N ALA A 22 12.61 26.60 1.94
CA ALA A 22 13.53 27.70 2.22
C ALA A 22 13.97 28.50 0.96
N ALA A 23 13.62 28.04 -0.25
CA ALA A 23 13.67 28.81 -1.49
C ALA A 23 12.82 30.10 -1.49
N ALA A 24 11.88 30.25 -0.55
CA ALA A 24 11.13 31.50 -0.36
C ALA A 24 12.03 32.70 0.05
N LEU A 25 13.30 32.46 0.43
CA LEU A 25 14.25 33.53 0.76
C LEU A 25 14.78 34.28 -0.48
N ASP A 26 14.75 33.68 -1.67
CA ASP A 26 15.26 34.30 -2.91
C ASP A 26 14.17 34.85 -3.85
N GLY A 27 12.91 34.94 -3.38
CA GLY A 27 11.82 35.61 -4.12
C GLY A 27 11.36 34.90 -5.41
N GLY A 28 11.87 33.70 -5.70
CA GLY A 28 11.44 32.89 -6.84
C GLY A 28 10.29 31.95 -6.47
N TYR A 29 9.04 32.41 -6.58
CA TYR A 29 7.93 31.47 -6.76
C TYR A 29 8.06 30.86 -8.15
N ALA A 30 8.73 29.71 -8.26
CA ALA A 30 8.21 28.73 -9.18
C ALA A 30 6.87 28.31 -8.59
N VAL A 31 5.78 28.94 -9.05
CA VAL A 31 4.46 28.32 -8.95
C VAL A 31 4.59 27.05 -9.76
N LEU A 32 5.00 25.96 -9.10
CA LEU A 32 4.69 24.63 -9.62
C LEU A 32 3.18 24.68 -9.80
N ASP A 33 2.72 24.51 -11.04
CA ASP A 33 1.31 24.59 -11.38
C ASP A 33 0.57 23.54 -10.56
N ASP A 34 -0.03 23.96 -9.43
CA ASP A 34 -0.76 23.09 -8.51
C ASP A 34 -1.83 22.31 -9.27
N GLU A 35 -2.39 22.90 -10.33
CA GLU A 35 -3.35 22.24 -11.21
C GLU A 35 -2.68 21.18 -12.10
N ALA A 36 -1.44 21.36 -12.54
CA ALA A 36 -0.69 20.31 -13.24
C ALA A 36 -0.38 19.11 -12.33
N LEU A 37 0.06 19.36 -11.09
CA LEU A 37 0.28 18.32 -10.09
C LEU A 37 -1.02 17.57 -9.78
N ARG A 38 -2.10 18.31 -9.55
CA ARG A 38 -3.43 17.76 -9.26
C ARG A 38 -3.98 16.95 -10.43
N ARG A 39 -3.85 17.44 -11.67
CA ARG A 39 -4.22 16.70 -12.89
C ARG A 39 -3.39 15.43 -13.05
N GLY A 40 -2.08 15.49 -12.81
CA GLY A 40 -1.20 14.32 -12.86
C GLY A 40 -1.60 13.26 -11.83
N ALA A 41 -1.86 13.66 -10.59
CA ALA A 41 -2.33 12.75 -9.54
C ALA A 41 -3.70 12.14 -9.90
N GLN A 42 -4.62 12.95 -10.44
CA GLN A 42 -5.93 12.47 -10.87
C GLN A 42 -5.80 11.44 -12.00
N GLN A 43 -4.94 11.70 -12.98
CA GLN A 43 -4.68 10.75 -14.06
C GLN A 43 -4.15 9.41 -13.53
N VAL A 44 -3.22 9.43 -12.56
CA VAL A 44 -2.71 8.20 -11.92
C VAL A 44 -3.84 7.40 -11.25
N VAL A 45 -4.75 8.07 -10.56
CA VAL A 45 -5.92 7.43 -9.93
C VAL A 45 -6.85 6.84 -10.99
N ASP A 46 -7.18 7.60 -12.02
CA ASP A 46 -8.10 7.18 -13.08
C ASP A 46 -7.56 5.96 -13.83
N GLU A 47 -6.27 5.96 -14.17
CA GLU A 47 -5.59 4.83 -14.80
C GLU A 47 -5.61 3.59 -13.91
N ALA A 48 -5.33 3.73 -12.61
CA ALA A 48 -5.36 2.64 -11.65
C ALA A 48 -6.77 2.08 -11.44
N VAL A 49 -7.79 2.94 -11.37
CA VAL A 49 -9.20 2.55 -11.29
C VAL A 49 -9.63 1.79 -12.55
N ALA A 50 -9.26 2.29 -13.74
CA ALA A 50 -9.53 1.62 -15.00
C ALA A 50 -8.85 0.24 -15.07
N ALA A 51 -7.57 0.15 -14.69
CA ALA A 51 -6.83 -1.09 -14.63
C ALA A 51 -7.46 -2.10 -13.66
N ALA A 52 -7.95 -1.65 -12.51
CA ALA A 52 -8.64 -2.51 -11.55
C ALA A 52 -9.96 -3.06 -12.12
N LYS A 53 -10.78 -2.22 -12.77
CA LYS A 53 -12.03 -2.64 -13.42
C LYS A 53 -11.80 -3.64 -14.55
N ALA A 54 -10.69 -3.52 -15.28
CA ALA A 54 -10.34 -4.47 -16.34
C ALA A 54 -10.03 -5.89 -15.82
N ARG A 55 -9.76 -6.05 -14.51
CA ARG A 55 -9.47 -7.35 -13.89
C ARG A 55 -10.71 -8.15 -13.49
N GLY A 56 -11.90 -7.55 -13.54
CA GLY A 56 -13.17 -8.18 -13.20
C GLY A 56 -14.16 -7.22 -12.54
N ASP A 57 -15.30 -7.75 -12.13
CA ASP A 57 -16.38 -6.98 -11.48
C ASP A 57 -16.03 -6.62 -10.03
N VAL A 58 -15.10 -5.68 -9.85
CA VAL A 58 -14.72 -5.11 -8.56
C VAL A 58 -15.37 -3.75 -8.35
N ARG A 59 -15.88 -3.52 -7.13
CA ARG A 59 -16.33 -2.20 -6.70
C ARG A 59 -15.12 -1.34 -6.39
N VAL A 60 -14.74 -0.46 -7.32
CA VAL A 60 -13.56 0.40 -7.18
C VAL A 60 -13.89 1.87 -7.38
N SER A 61 -13.37 2.71 -6.49
CA SER A 61 -13.36 4.17 -6.58
C SER A 61 -11.94 4.69 -6.35
N GLY A 62 -11.73 6.00 -6.54
CA GLY A 62 -10.47 6.61 -6.13
C GLY A 62 -10.58 8.10 -5.85
N SER A 63 -9.60 8.63 -5.13
CA SER A 63 -9.45 10.06 -4.79
C SER A 63 -8.00 10.49 -4.86
N ILE A 64 -7.80 11.81 -4.90
CA ILE A 64 -6.51 12.45 -4.70
C ILE A 64 -6.53 13.20 -3.38
N GLU A 65 -5.44 13.11 -2.62
CA GLU A 65 -5.34 13.82 -1.33
C GLU A 65 -4.05 14.65 -1.29
N PRO A 66 -4.11 15.92 -0.84
CA PRO A 66 -2.90 16.69 -0.61
C PRO A 66 -2.17 16.19 0.65
N GLY A 67 -0.83 16.15 0.60
CA GLY A 67 0.01 15.96 1.79
C GLY A 67 0.99 14.79 1.73
N ASP A 68 1.54 14.45 2.91
CA ASP A 68 2.49 13.35 3.05
C ASP A 68 1.78 11.99 2.84
N PRO A 69 2.27 11.13 1.94
CA PRO A 69 1.63 9.86 1.63
C PRO A 69 1.47 8.93 2.84
N ALA A 70 2.46 8.89 3.74
CA ALA A 70 2.40 8.00 4.89
C ALA A 70 1.37 8.49 5.92
N ALA A 71 1.34 9.80 6.20
CA ALA A 71 0.37 10.40 7.10
C ALA A 71 -1.08 10.20 6.61
N VAL A 72 -1.33 10.44 5.31
CA VAL A 72 -2.66 10.24 4.71
C VAL A 72 -3.10 8.78 4.80
N LEU A 73 -2.21 7.83 4.48
CA LEU A 73 -2.53 6.40 4.57
C LEU A 73 -2.74 5.92 6.01
N VAL A 74 -2.02 6.48 6.98
CA VAL A 74 -2.25 6.18 8.41
C VAL A 74 -3.63 6.64 8.84
N GLU A 75 -4.06 7.84 8.42
CA GLU A 75 -5.39 8.32 8.80
C GLU A 75 -6.49 7.47 8.13
N MET A 76 -6.37 7.21 6.82
CA MET A 76 -7.32 6.36 6.11
C MET A 76 -7.37 4.91 6.65
N SER A 77 -6.28 4.41 7.23
CA SER A 77 -6.27 3.07 7.84
C SER A 77 -7.26 2.89 9.00
N ARG A 78 -7.83 3.99 9.52
CA ARG A 78 -8.92 3.96 10.50
C ARG A 78 -10.27 3.61 9.90
N GLU A 79 -10.44 3.84 8.59
CA GLU A 79 -11.71 3.75 7.87
C GLU A 79 -11.77 2.54 6.93
N VAL A 80 -10.67 1.80 6.79
CA VAL A 80 -10.55 0.64 5.91
C VAL A 80 -10.03 -0.59 6.66
N ASP A 81 -10.37 -1.78 6.15
CA ASP A 81 -9.99 -3.05 6.78
C ASP A 81 -8.59 -3.55 6.38
N LEU A 82 -7.98 -2.94 5.35
CA LEU A 82 -6.72 -3.37 4.75
C LEU A 82 -6.11 -2.24 3.91
N VAL A 83 -4.83 -1.94 4.11
CA VAL A 83 -4.06 -1.07 3.20
C VAL A 83 -3.09 -1.91 2.37
N VAL A 84 -3.02 -1.64 1.07
CA VAL A 84 -2.10 -2.31 0.14
C VAL A 84 -1.20 -1.28 -0.51
N ILE A 85 0.12 -1.48 -0.41
CA ILE A 85 1.13 -0.59 -0.98
C ILE A 85 2.23 -1.37 -1.69
N GLY A 86 2.93 -0.72 -2.61
CA GLY A 86 4.19 -1.25 -3.16
C GLY A 86 5.32 -1.17 -2.13
N SER A 87 6.33 -2.02 -2.27
CA SER A 87 7.52 -1.99 -1.40
C SER A 87 8.41 -0.76 -1.62
N ARG A 88 8.28 -0.09 -2.78
CA ARG A 88 8.99 1.15 -3.16
C ARG A 88 8.21 1.90 -4.24
N GLY A 89 8.47 3.20 -4.36
CA GLY A 89 8.03 4.02 -5.50
C GLY A 89 8.93 3.87 -6.73
N GLY A 90 8.62 4.60 -7.80
CA GLY A 90 9.38 4.61 -9.07
C GLY A 90 10.73 5.34 -9.04
N GLY A 91 11.22 5.79 -7.87
CA GLY A 91 12.46 6.57 -7.71
C GLY A 91 13.74 5.72 -7.70
N GLY A 92 14.81 6.25 -8.30
CA GLY A 92 16.03 5.55 -8.73
C GLY A 92 17.06 5.11 -7.68
N PHE A 93 16.63 4.46 -6.60
CA PHE A 93 17.53 3.71 -5.71
C PHE A 93 17.20 2.21 -5.77
N ALA A 94 17.54 1.59 -6.90
CA ALA A 94 17.75 0.15 -6.99
C ALA A 94 18.99 -0.16 -6.11
N ASP A 95 18.93 -0.89 -5.00
CA ASP A 95 18.60 -2.30 -5.06
C ASP A 95 18.25 -2.97 -3.71
N ARG A 96 18.16 -2.28 -2.56
CA ARG A 96 18.05 -2.99 -1.26
C ARG A 96 17.14 -2.41 -0.16
N LEU A 97 16.51 -1.24 -0.32
CA LEU A 97 15.80 -0.58 0.78
C LEU A 97 14.28 -0.48 0.55
N LEU A 98 13.48 -0.58 1.60
CA LEU A 98 12.07 -0.24 1.56
C LEU A 98 11.89 1.27 1.25
N GLY A 99 10.81 1.63 0.55
CA GLY A 99 10.42 3.03 0.38
C GLY A 99 9.95 3.65 1.70
N THR A 100 9.96 4.98 1.79
CA THR A 100 9.57 5.73 3.00
C THR A 100 8.19 5.32 3.52
N VAL A 101 7.20 5.27 2.63
CA VAL A 101 5.83 4.85 2.97
C VAL A 101 5.78 3.41 3.47
N SER A 102 6.45 2.49 2.77
CA SER A 102 6.44 1.06 3.14
C SER A 102 7.19 0.73 4.42
N SER A 103 8.12 1.58 4.84
CA SER A 103 8.81 1.46 6.12
C SER A 103 7.97 2.00 7.28
N ALA A 104 7.30 3.15 7.08
CA ALA A 104 6.57 3.83 8.15
C ALA A 104 5.19 3.22 8.41
N LEU A 105 4.45 2.88 7.35
CA LEU A 105 3.04 2.52 7.46
C LEU A 105 2.75 1.30 8.36
N PRO A 106 3.50 0.18 8.30
CA PRO A 106 3.25 -0.97 9.16
C PRO A 106 3.34 -0.67 10.66
N ALA A 107 4.17 0.32 11.04
CA ALA A 107 4.35 0.70 12.44
C ALA A 107 3.22 1.60 12.98
N HIS A 108 2.45 2.26 12.11
CA HIS A 108 1.52 3.31 12.51
C HIS A 108 0.06 3.06 12.12
N SER A 109 -0.17 2.21 11.10
CA SER A 109 -1.49 1.84 10.60
C SER A 109 -2.41 1.27 11.71
N LYS A 110 -3.71 1.52 11.56
CA LYS A 110 -4.78 1.00 12.44
C LYS A 110 -5.46 -0.24 11.88
N CYS A 111 -5.10 -0.65 10.66
CA CYS A 111 -5.50 -1.91 10.05
C CYS A 111 -4.27 -2.69 9.54
N PRO A 112 -4.42 -3.98 9.18
CA PRO A 112 -3.36 -4.74 8.51
C PRO A 112 -2.86 -4.06 7.23
N VAL A 113 -1.56 -4.23 6.95
CA VAL A 113 -0.89 -3.67 5.76
C VAL A 113 -0.30 -4.80 4.92
N VAL A 114 -0.54 -4.76 3.62
CA VAL A 114 0.10 -5.64 2.63
C VAL A 114 1.14 -4.83 1.86
N ILE A 115 2.39 -5.28 1.91
CA ILE A 115 3.49 -4.71 1.11
C ILE A 115 3.77 -5.64 -0.05
N VAL A 116 3.59 -5.15 -1.28
CA VAL A 116 3.78 -5.92 -2.50
C VAL A 116 5.15 -5.58 -3.10
N PRO A 117 6.08 -6.55 -3.24
CA PRO A 117 7.37 -6.29 -3.85
C PRO A 117 7.24 -5.96 -5.33
N LYS A 118 8.22 -5.24 -5.89
CA LYS A 118 8.29 -5.04 -7.35
C LYS A 118 8.47 -6.40 -8.04
N HIS A 119 7.57 -6.71 -8.97
CA HIS A 119 7.67 -7.91 -9.77
C HIS A 119 8.60 -7.67 -10.97
N THR A 120 9.83 -8.19 -10.91
CA THR A 120 10.88 -7.93 -11.93
C THR A 120 11.00 -9.03 -12.98
N SER A 121 10.30 -10.15 -12.83
CA SER A 121 10.44 -11.33 -13.72
C SER A 121 9.55 -11.28 -14.96
N GLY A 122 8.70 -10.26 -15.11
CA GLY A 122 7.75 -10.12 -16.23
C GLY A 122 6.58 -11.13 -16.22
N LYS A 123 6.57 -12.08 -15.28
CA LYS A 123 5.43 -13.00 -15.07
C LYS A 123 4.38 -12.34 -14.17
N ASP A 124 3.19 -12.91 -14.08
CA ASP A 124 2.25 -12.55 -13.02
C ASP A 124 2.67 -13.16 -11.68
N PHE A 125 2.22 -12.55 -10.57
CA PHE A 125 2.27 -13.22 -9.28
C PHE A 125 1.49 -14.54 -9.35
N THR A 126 2.10 -15.62 -8.86
CA THR A 126 1.43 -16.91 -8.72
C THR A 126 0.21 -16.78 -7.79
N PRO A 127 -0.86 -17.57 -8.00
CA PRO A 127 -1.98 -17.64 -7.07
C PRO A 127 -1.53 -17.90 -5.62
N VAL A 128 -2.24 -17.33 -4.66
CA VAL A 128 -1.97 -17.54 -3.22
C VAL A 128 -2.48 -18.92 -2.82
N GLU A 129 -1.59 -19.91 -2.87
CA GLU A 129 -1.90 -21.31 -2.49
C GLU A 129 -1.32 -21.69 -1.13
N ARG A 130 -0.28 -20.97 -0.68
CA ARG A 130 0.45 -21.23 0.56
C ARG A 130 0.69 -19.92 1.28
N ILE A 131 0.38 -19.90 2.57
CA ILE A 131 0.62 -18.76 3.46
C ILE A 131 1.53 -19.24 4.59
N VAL A 132 2.52 -18.42 4.93
CA VAL A 132 3.41 -18.64 6.07
C VAL A 132 3.23 -17.51 7.05
N VAL A 133 3.19 -17.83 8.34
CA VAL A 133 3.16 -16.85 9.42
C VAL A 133 4.27 -17.15 10.43
N GLY A 134 5.03 -16.12 10.79
CA GLY A 134 6.00 -16.19 11.88
C GLY A 134 5.29 -16.10 13.23
N VAL A 135 5.66 -16.97 14.16
CA VAL A 135 5.18 -16.94 15.55
C VAL A 135 6.36 -17.00 16.50
N ASP A 136 6.33 -16.18 17.54
CA ASP A 136 7.38 -16.09 18.57
C ASP A 136 6.80 -16.19 20.00
N GLY A 137 5.51 -16.49 20.12
CA GLY A 137 4.78 -16.56 21.39
C GLY A 137 4.27 -15.22 21.91
N SER A 138 4.58 -14.09 21.24
CA SER A 138 4.06 -12.77 21.62
C SER A 138 2.57 -12.57 21.29
N ASP A 139 1.93 -11.63 21.96
CA ASP A 139 0.55 -11.22 21.65
C ASP A 139 0.43 -10.63 20.23
N VAL A 140 1.49 -9.96 19.77
CA VAL A 140 1.57 -9.42 18.41
C VAL A 140 1.58 -10.56 17.39
N ALA A 141 2.40 -11.60 17.61
CA ALA A 141 2.40 -12.80 16.78
C ALA A 141 1.05 -13.54 16.80
N SER A 142 0.36 -13.55 17.95
CA SER A 142 -0.98 -14.13 18.05
C SER A 142 -2.00 -13.38 17.18
N SER A 143 -1.90 -12.05 17.12
CA SER A 143 -2.73 -11.22 16.24
C SER A 143 -2.41 -11.47 14.76
N ALA A 144 -1.13 -11.61 14.43
CA ALA A 144 -0.69 -11.95 13.07
C ALA A 144 -1.18 -13.35 12.65
N LEU A 145 -1.13 -14.34 13.54
CA LEU A 145 -1.64 -15.69 13.29
C LEU A 145 -3.15 -15.68 12.99
N ARG A 146 -3.95 -14.98 13.79
CA ARG A 146 -5.40 -14.85 13.53
C ARG A 146 -5.65 -14.28 12.14
N LYS A 147 -4.94 -13.19 11.80
CA LYS A 147 -5.08 -12.58 10.48
C LYS A 147 -4.64 -13.51 9.35
N ALA A 148 -3.58 -14.30 9.55
CA ALA A 148 -3.10 -15.26 8.57
C ALA A 148 -4.10 -16.41 8.34
N VAL A 149 -4.81 -16.86 9.38
CA VAL A 149 -5.92 -17.82 9.26
C VAL A 149 -7.05 -17.24 8.41
N ASP A 150 -7.48 -16.00 8.68
CA ASP A 150 -8.53 -15.35 7.89
C ASP A 150 -8.18 -15.28 6.40
N GLU A 151 -6.94 -14.89 6.09
CA GLU A 151 -6.48 -14.86 4.69
C GLU A 151 -6.41 -16.27 4.10
N ALA A 152 -5.92 -17.27 4.85
CA ALA A 152 -5.88 -18.65 4.36
C ALA A 152 -7.27 -19.17 3.98
N LEU A 153 -8.29 -18.84 4.77
CA LEU A 153 -9.68 -19.17 4.47
C LEU A 153 -10.19 -18.44 3.22
N VAL A 154 -9.94 -17.13 3.10
CA VAL A 154 -10.32 -16.35 1.91
C VAL A 154 -9.71 -16.94 0.65
N TRP A 155 -8.44 -17.35 0.70
CA TRP A 155 -7.69 -17.86 -0.45
C TRP A 155 -7.87 -19.37 -0.69
N GLY A 156 -8.38 -20.13 0.28
CA GLY A 156 -8.35 -21.59 0.26
C GLY A 156 -6.91 -22.13 0.31
N ALA A 157 -6.03 -21.39 0.97
CA ALA A 157 -4.59 -21.65 0.99
C ALA A 157 -4.20 -22.52 2.19
N LYS A 158 -3.11 -23.28 2.05
CA LYS A 158 -2.49 -23.97 3.18
C LYS A 158 -1.73 -22.97 4.04
N LEU A 159 -1.99 -22.96 5.35
CA LEU A 159 -1.26 -22.14 6.33
C LEU A 159 -0.17 -22.96 7.04
N THR A 160 1.05 -22.41 7.12
CA THR A 160 2.15 -22.95 7.92
C THR A 160 2.60 -21.90 8.93
N ALA A 161 2.58 -22.24 10.22
CA ALA A 161 3.18 -21.42 11.27
C ALA A 161 4.65 -21.81 11.48
N VAL A 162 5.54 -20.82 11.59
CA VAL A 162 6.98 -21.03 11.76
C VAL A 162 7.47 -20.24 12.97
N SER A 163 8.14 -20.92 13.89
CA SER A 163 8.89 -20.30 14.98
C SER A 163 10.37 -20.52 14.75
N ALA A 164 11.16 -19.45 14.80
CA ALA A 164 12.61 -19.53 14.74
C ALA A 164 13.18 -19.28 16.14
N VAL A 165 14.06 -20.16 16.61
CA VAL A 165 14.76 -20.01 17.89
C VAL A 165 16.22 -19.71 17.57
N PRO A 166 16.81 -18.63 18.12
CA PRO A 166 18.23 -18.38 17.97
C PRO A 166 19.05 -19.57 18.50
N ILE A 167 20.11 -19.94 17.78
CA ILE A 167 21.10 -20.94 18.20
C ILE A 167 22.27 -20.21 18.86
#